data_AF-A0ABD7TJ74-F1
#
_entry.id   AF-A0ABD7TJ74-F1
#
_cell.length_a   1.000
_cell.length_b   1.000
_cell.length_c   1.000
_cell.angle_alpha   90.00
_cell.angle_beta   90.00
_cell.angle_gamma   90.00
#
_symmetry.space_group_name_H-M   'P 1'
#
loop_
_entity.id
_entity.type
_entity.pdbx_description
1 polymer ?
#
loop_
_entity_poly.entity_id
_entity_poly.type
_entity_poly.pdbx_seq_one_letter_code
_entity_poly.pdbx_strand_id
1 'polypeptide(L)'
;MGLPAEPVPVGQRADALFASGVEPDALREAQFNHEPTPLILADTFKRFALHNELSRFIEQMKSLDPGVYAQADPVLQLDLLKRRGMLPSTSPLRVIDAAGRTLWEDAAAGNRRTIVLSANHQARGELLEQVLYTLQGVDPELKEFPGTPEESLSARAAKLRQYLGDQVEVFKAAFLEERYQALTAADGSLEGYPKLPAR
;
A
#
# COMPACT_ATOMS: atom_id res chain seq x y z
N MET A 1 17.78 10.58 -24.71
CA MET A 1 18.57 10.86 -23.49
C MET A 1 17.69 10.52 -22.29
N GLY A 2 17.71 9.26 -21.84
CA GLY A 2 16.89 8.76 -20.73
C GLY A 2 17.80 8.27 -19.61
N LEU A 3 17.50 8.68 -18.38
CA LEU A 3 18.23 8.34 -17.16
C LEU A 3 17.98 6.86 -16.75
N PRO A 4 18.94 6.20 -16.09
CA PRO A 4 18.85 4.80 -15.70
C PRO A 4 17.96 4.58 -14.46
N ALA A 5 17.20 3.48 -14.46
CA ALA A 5 16.40 3.03 -13.32
C ALA A 5 17.30 2.61 -12.13
N GLU A 6 16.94 3.06 -10.93
CA GLU A 6 17.63 2.73 -9.68
C GLU A 6 17.62 1.21 -9.38
N PRO A 7 18.73 0.64 -8.88
CA PRO A 7 18.82 -0.78 -8.56
C PRO A 7 18.13 -1.13 -7.25
N VAL A 8 17.29 -2.17 -7.29
CA VAL A 8 16.64 -2.77 -6.11
C VAL A 8 17.69 -3.43 -5.19
N PRO A 9 17.67 -3.16 -3.87
CA PRO A 9 18.70 -3.63 -2.92
C PRO A 9 18.77 -5.17 -2.79
N VAL A 10 19.99 -5.69 -2.82
CA VAL A 10 20.37 -7.12 -2.93
C VAL A 10 19.83 -8.00 -1.80
N GLY A 11 19.58 -7.46 -0.61
CA GLY A 11 19.13 -8.24 0.55
C GLY A 11 17.73 -8.85 0.41
N GLN A 12 16.76 -8.09 -0.12
CA GLN A 12 15.38 -8.56 -0.31
C GLN A 12 15.23 -9.60 -1.42
N ARG A 13 16.26 -9.74 -2.27
CA ARG A 13 16.29 -10.73 -3.35
C ARG A 13 16.64 -12.12 -2.83
N ALA A 14 17.51 -12.24 -1.81
CA ALA A 14 17.97 -13.54 -1.33
C ALA A 14 16.88 -14.37 -0.64
N ASP A 15 15.99 -13.75 0.12
CA ASP A 15 14.90 -14.45 0.83
C ASP A 15 13.81 -14.98 -0.11
N ALA A 16 13.53 -14.28 -1.21
CA ALA A 16 12.64 -14.75 -2.28
C ALA A 16 13.16 -16.03 -2.95
N LEU A 17 14.49 -16.10 -3.09
CA LEU A 17 15.19 -17.16 -3.80
C LEU A 17 15.27 -18.45 -2.98
N PHE A 18 15.42 -18.34 -1.66
CA PHE A 18 15.47 -19.49 -0.76
C PHE A 18 14.13 -20.24 -0.68
N ALA A 19 13.00 -19.52 -0.77
CA ALA A 19 11.66 -20.11 -0.76
C ALA A 19 11.30 -20.85 -2.06
N SER A 20 12.00 -20.56 -3.17
CA SER A 20 11.68 -21.07 -4.51
C SER A 20 12.40 -22.37 -4.89
N GLY A 21 13.33 -22.88 -4.08
CA GLY A 21 14.03 -24.14 -4.35
C GLY A 21 14.96 -24.12 -5.59
N VAL A 22 15.38 -22.93 -6.04
CA VAL A 22 16.27 -22.76 -7.19
C VAL A 22 17.69 -22.52 -6.66
N GLU A 23 18.65 -23.35 -7.08
CA GLU A 23 20.05 -23.18 -6.72
C GLU A 23 20.58 -21.81 -7.16
N PRO A 24 21.36 -21.12 -6.30
CA PRO A 24 21.83 -19.75 -6.54
C PRO A 24 22.77 -19.62 -7.76
N ASP A 25 23.28 -20.72 -8.32
CA ASP A 25 24.20 -20.71 -9.45
C ASP A 25 23.47 -20.55 -10.81
N ALA A 26 22.30 -21.16 -10.98
CA ALA A 26 21.52 -21.08 -12.22
C ALA A 26 21.01 -19.65 -12.53
N LEU A 27 20.78 -18.85 -11.49
CA LEU A 27 20.33 -17.46 -11.63
C LEU A 27 21.48 -16.50 -11.94
N ARG A 28 22.69 -16.76 -11.44
CA ARG A 28 23.87 -15.96 -11.77
C ARG A 28 24.21 -16.08 -13.25
N GLU A 29 23.97 -17.25 -13.83
CA GLU A 29 24.17 -17.50 -15.26
C GLU A 29 23.05 -16.84 -16.12
N ALA A 30 21.79 -16.91 -15.70
CA ALA A 30 20.68 -16.26 -16.41
C ALA A 30 20.75 -14.72 -16.39
N GLN A 31 21.17 -14.11 -15.27
CA GLN A 31 21.38 -12.66 -15.18
C GLN A 31 22.60 -12.18 -15.99
N PHE A 32 23.58 -13.05 -16.22
CA PHE A 32 24.75 -12.76 -17.05
C PHE A 32 24.43 -12.86 -18.55
N ASN A 33 23.44 -13.68 -18.92
CA ASN A 33 23.13 -14.01 -20.32
C ASN A 33 22.05 -13.13 -20.98
N HIS A 34 21.53 -12.09 -20.32
CA HIS A 34 20.47 -11.22 -20.86
C HIS A 34 19.24 -11.98 -21.41
N GLU A 35 18.94 -13.16 -20.87
CA GLU A 35 17.74 -13.89 -21.29
C GLU A 35 16.49 -13.23 -20.69
N PRO A 36 15.40 -13.10 -21.47
CA PRO A 36 14.15 -12.57 -20.94
C PRO A 36 13.69 -13.46 -19.78
N THR A 37 13.48 -12.85 -18.61
CA THR A 37 12.93 -13.55 -17.45
C THR A 37 11.62 -14.21 -17.88
N PRO A 38 11.48 -15.55 -17.75
CA PRO A 38 10.24 -16.22 -18.10
C PRO A 38 9.05 -15.55 -17.42
N LEU A 39 7.95 -15.31 -18.15
CA LEU A 39 6.77 -14.58 -17.66
C LEU A 39 6.23 -15.09 -16.31
N ILE A 40 6.29 -16.40 -16.08
CA ILE A 40 5.87 -17.04 -14.82
C ILE A 40 6.76 -16.63 -13.63
N LEU A 41 8.05 -16.42 -13.87
CA LEU A 41 8.99 -15.98 -12.85
C LEU A 41 8.77 -14.48 -12.54
N ALA A 42 8.52 -13.66 -13.55
CA ALA A 42 8.17 -12.25 -13.36
C ALA A 42 6.87 -12.08 -12.53
N ASP A 43 5.89 -12.96 -12.75
CA ASP A 43 4.64 -12.98 -11.99
C ASP A 43 4.83 -13.32 -10.51
N THR A 44 5.63 -14.36 -10.27
CA THR A 44 5.95 -14.83 -8.92
C THR A 44 6.67 -13.73 -8.14
N PHE A 45 7.58 -12.99 -8.77
CA PHE A 45 8.23 -11.85 -8.14
C PHE A 45 7.26 -10.72 -7.77
N LYS A 46 6.29 -10.40 -8.63
CA LYS A 46 5.25 -9.39 -8.32
C LYS A 46 4.44 -9.80 -7.09
N ARG A 47 3.93 -11.03 -7.07
CA ARG A 47 3.14 -11.57 -5.94
C ARG A 47 3.96 -11.61 -4.65
N PHE A 48 5.23 -12.02 -4.72
CA PHE A 48 6.13 -12.03 -3.56
C PHE A 48 6.44 -10.62 -3.04
N ALA A 49 6.69 -9.65 -3.93
CA ALA A 49 6.92 -8.27 -3.55
C ALA A 49 5.69 -7.66 -2.84
N LEU A 50 4.49 -7.87 -3.39
CA LEU A 50 3.23 -7.45 -2.76
C LEU A 50 3.01 -8.14 -1.40
N HIS A 51 3.33 -9.43 -1.30
CA HIS A 51 3.24 -10.13 -0.02
C HIS A 51 4.11 -9.47 1.06
N ASN A 52 5.37 -9.16 0.72
CA ASN A 52 6.30 -8.52 1.65
C ASN A 52 5.91 -7.08 1.97
N GLU A 53 5.42 -6.33 0.99
CA GLU A 53 4.86 -4.98 1.20
C GLU A 53 3.73 -5.03 2.24
N LEU A 54 2.78 -5.96 2.08
CA LEU A 54 1.67 -6.11 3.02
C LEU A 54 2.10 -6.64 4.39
N SER A 55 3.07 -7.57 4.46
CA SER A 55 3.65 -8.00 5.74
C SER A 55 4.27 -6.82 6.50
N ARG A 56 5.13 -6.05 5.81
CA ARG A 56 5.81 -4.89 6.37
C ARG A 56 4.82 -3.82 6.79
N PHE A 57 3.79 -3.59 5.98
CA PHE A 57 2.73 -2.64 6.32
C PHE A 57 2.01 -3.04 7.60
N ILE A 58 1.64 -4.32 7.77
CA ILE A 58 1.02 -4.82 9.01
C ILE A 58 1.94 -4.55 10.21
N GLU A 59 3.23 -4.90 10.11
CA GLU A 59 4.22 -4.66 11.18
C GLU A 59 4.34 -3.17 11.52
N GLN A 60 4.41 -2.30 10.51
CA GLN A 60 4.48 -0.85 10.70
C GLN A 60 3.23 -0.31 11.38
N MET A 61 2.05 -0.72 10.94
CA MET A 61 0.78 -0.27 11.48
C MET A 61 0.54 -0.75 12.92
N LYS A 62 0.99 -1.96 13.24
CA LYS A 62 0.87 -2.56 14.57
C LYS A 62 1.99 -2.12 15.53
N SER A 63 3.02 -1.43 15.04
CA SER A 63 4.13 -0.95 15.86
C SER A 63 3.73 0.22 16.79
N LEU A 64 4.26 0.16 18.01
CA LEU A 64 4.20 1.26 18.98
C LEU A 64 5.35 2.27 18.80
N ASP A 65 6.39 1.91 18.04
CA ASP A 65 7.55 2.76 17.79
C ASP A 65 7.24 3.81 16.70
N PRO A 66 7.32 5.12 17.00
CA PRO A 66 7.14 6.19 16.01
C PRO A 66 8.04 6.12 14.80
N GLY A 67 9.29 5.70 14.96
CA GLY A 67 10.21 5.53 13.84
C GLY A 67 9.78 4.42 12.89
N VAL A 68 9.02 3.44 13.37
CA VAL A 68 8.55 2.30 12.58
C VAL A 68 7.19 2.60 11.95
N TYR A 69 6.20 3.05 12.72
CA TYR A 69 4.87 3.29 12.16
C TYR A 69 4.83 4.50 11.22
N ALA A 70 5.75 5.47 11.34
CA ALA A 70 5.85 6.59 10.41
C ALA A 70 6.28 6.16 8.99
N GLN A 71 6.83 4.96 8.83
CA GLN A 71 7.22 4.41 7.53
C GLN A 71 6.06 3.73 6.78
N ALA A 72 4.88 3.61 7.41
CA ALA A 72 3.71 3.02 6.77
C ALA A 72 3.26 3.89 5.58
N ASP A 73 3.04 3.24 4.43
CA ASP A 73 2.69 3.93 3.18
C ASP A 73 1.38 4.75 3.37
N PRO A 74 1.40 6.08 3.16
CA PRO A 74 0.24 6.93 3.33
C PRO A 74 -0.89 6.65 2.32
N VAL A 75 -0.55 6.28 1.09
CA VAL A 75 -1.52 5.92 0.04
C VAL A 75 -2.23 4.63 0.45
N LEU A 76 -1.47 3.64 0.91
CA LEU A 76 -2.03 2.36 1.33
C LEU A 76 -2.97 2.50 2.55
N GLN A 77 -2.64 3.38 3.49
CA GLN A 77 -3.53 3.71 4.62
C GLN A 77 -4.88 4.27 4.15
N LEU A 78 -4.87 5.20 3.18
CA LEU A 78 -6.09 5.85 2.67
C LEU A 78 -6.93 4.91 1.81
N ASP A 79 -6.29 4.08 0.97
CA ASP A 79 -6.97 3.04 0.19
C ASP A 79 -7.71 2.06 1.10
N LEU A 80 -7.09 1.66 2.22
CA LEU A 80 -7.72 0.78 3.19
C LEU A 80 -8.91 1.43 3.90
N LEU A 81 -8.79 2.70 4.32
CA LEU A 81 -9.93 3.42 4.89
C LEU A 81 -11.09 3.50 3.91
N LYS A 82 -10.81 3.81 2.63
CA LYS A 82 -11.82 3.84 1.57
C LYS A 82 -12.47 2.48 1.36
N ARG A 83 -11.66 1.42 1.22
CA ARG A 83 -12.13 0.03 1.02
C ARG A 83 -13.01 -0.46 2.17
N ARG A 84 -12.75 0.01 3.39
CA ARG A 84 -13.54 -0.32 4.57
C ARG A 84 -14.79 0.56 4.76
N GLY A 85 -15.05 1.50 3.84
CA GLY A 85 -16.17 2.42 3.94
C GLY A 85 -16.02 3.43 5.09
N MET A 86 -14.80 3.60 5.61
CA MET A 86 -14.53 4.51 6.73
C MET A 86 -14.32 5.95 6.26
N LEU A 87 -14.11 6.19 4.97
CA LEU A 87 -14.08 7.54 4.43
C LEU A 87 -15.49 7.97 4.04
N PRO A 88 -15.84 9.23 4.28
CA PRO A 88 -17.23 9.62 4.14
C PRO A 88 -17.68 9.79 2.70
N SER A 89 -18.85 9.24 2.42
CA SER A 89 -19.40 9.24 1.05
C SER A 89 -19.83 10.62 0.57
N THR A 90 -20.14 11.53 1.50
CA THR A 90 -20.64 12.89 1.19
C THR A 90 -19.54 13.95 1.08
N SER A 91 -18.35 13.65 1.59
CA SER A 91 -17.23 14.59 1.67
C SER A 91 -15.93 13.90 1.20
N PRO A 92 -15.72 13.74 -0.12
CA PRO A 92 -14.54 13.08 -0.64
C PRO A 92 -13.26 13.75 -0.15
N LEU A 93 -12.23 12.95 0.13
CA LEU A 93 -10.95 13.44 0.64
C LEU A 93 -9.92 13.61 -0.50
N ARG A 94 -9.05 14.60 -0.32
CA ARG A 94 -7.83 14.77 -1.11
C ARG A 94 -6.66 14.99 -0.15
N VAL A 95 -5.55 14.31 -0.38
CA VAL A 95 -4.32 14.51 0.37
C VAL A 95 -3.27 15.08 -0.56
N ILE A 96 -2.72 16.22 -0.18
CA ILE A 96 -1.62 16.88 -0.89
C ILE A 96 -0.39 16.98 -0.01
N ASP A 97 0.79 17.00 -0.61
CA ASP A 97 2.02 17.32 0.10
C ASP A 97 2.16 18.83 0.34
N ALA A 98 3.23 19.23 1.05
CA ALA A 98 3.55 20.63 1.31
C ALA A 98 3.79 21.47 0.03
N ALA A 99 4.08 20.85 -1.10
CA ALA A 99 4.25 21.49 -2.39
C ALA A 99 2.94 21.55 -3.21
N GLY A 100 1.83 21.05 -2.67
CA GLY A 100 0.54 21.01 -3.33
C GLY A 100 0.36 19.87 -4.33
N ARG A 101 1.30 18.93 -4.40
CA ARG A 101 1.18 17.74 -5.25
C ARG A 101 0.19 16.77 -4.62
N THR A 102 -0.73 16.24 -5.41
CA THR A 102 -1.67 15.21 -4.94
C THR A 102 -0.92 13.93 -4.65
N LEU A 103 -0.99 13.47 -3.38
CA LEU A 103 -0.52 12.16 -2.97
C LEU A 103 -1.60 11.10 -3.12
N TRP A 104 -2.84 11.47 -2.82
CA TRP A 104 -4.00 10.60 -2.91
C TRP A 104 -5.26 11.44 -3.10
N GLU A 105 -6.23 10.92 -3.86
CA GLU A 105 -7.50 11.60 -4.09
C GLU A 105 -8.64 10.59 -4.23
N ASP A 106 -9.76 10.88 -3.57
CA ASP A 106 -10.97 10.13 -3.79
C ASP A 106 -11.58 10.47 -5.17
N ALA A 107 -11.78 9.43 -5.97
CA ALA A 107 -12.48 9.49 -7.25
C ALA A 107 -13.94 9.95 -7.15
N ALA A 108 -14.55 9.91 -5.96
CA ALA A 108 -15.92 10.40 -5.75
C ALA A 108 -16.03 11.90 -6.08
N ALA A 109 -17.15 12.28 -6.72
CA ALA A 109 -17.45 13.65 -7.08
C ALA A 109 -18.01 14.43 -5.88
N GLY A 110 -17.65 15.71 -5.74
CA GLY A 110 -18.18 16.57 -4.68
C GLY A 110 -17.19 17.62 -4.19
N ASN A 111 -17.59 18.37 -3.16
CA ASN A 111 -16.72 19.33 -2.50
C ASN A 111 -15.68 18.59 -1.65
N ARG A 112 -14.44 18.52 -2.14
CA ARG A 112 -13.38 17.73 -1.51
C ARG A 112 -12.81 18.44 -0.29
N ARG A 113 -12.60 17.69 0.80
CA ARG A 113 -11.78 18.18 1.91
C ARG A 113 -10.33 17.85 1.65
N THR A 114 -9.49 18.87 1.77
CA THR A 114 -8.06 18.75 1.50
C THR A 114 -7.30 18.63 2.80
N ILE A 115 -6.50 17.57 2.92
CA ILE A 115 -5.53 17.36 3.97
C ILE A 115 -4.16 17.74 3.42
N VAL A 116 -3.45 18.63 4.11
CA VAL A 116 -2.07 18.98 3.77
C VAL A 116 -1.14 18.13 4.64
N LEU A 117 -0.51 17.14 4.03
CA LEU A 117 0.48 16.30 4.70
C LEU A 117 1.86 16.98 4.59
N SER A 118 2.22 17.71 5.64
CA SER A 118 3.56 18.32 5.73
C SER A 118 4.64 17.23 5.90
N ALA A 119 5.88 17.55 5.51
CA ALA A 119 7.01 16.64 5.72
C ALA A 119 7.20 16.26 7.20
N ASN A 120 6.85 17.17 8.12
CA ASN A 120 6.91 16.89 9.56
C ASN A 120 5.80 15.93 10.01
N HIS A 121 4.57 16.09 9.52
CA HIS A 121 3.48 15.14 9.79
C HIS A 121 3.80 13.76 9.22
N GLN A 122 4.39 13.70 8.03
CA GLN A 122 4.80 12.45 7.41
C GLN A 122 5.93 11.77 8.21
N ALA A 123 6.96 12.53 8.61
CA ALA A 123 8.07 12.00 9.43
C ALA A 123 7.61 11.47 10.79
N ARG A 124 6.47 11.94 11.30
CA ARG A 124 5.88 11.52 12.57
C ARG A 124 4.76 10.48 12.42
N GLY A 125 4.42 10.08 11.20
CA GLY A 125 3.34 9.12 10.95
C GLY A 125 1.94 9.65 11.29
N GLU A 126 1.72 10.96 11.18
CA GLU A 126 0.52 11.64 11.68
C GLU A 126 -0.63 11.69 10.66
N LEU A 127 -0.53 10.98 9.53
CA LEU A 127 -1.57 11.00 8.49
C LEU A 127 -2.97 10.71 9.06
N LEU A 128 -3.12 9.62 9.82
CA LEU A 128 -4.41 9.24 10.39
C LEU A 128 -4.93 10.25 11.42
N GLU A 129 -4.02 10.92 12.12
CA GLU A 129 -4.39 12.01 13.02
C GLU A 129 -4.95 13.20 12.23
N GLN A 130 -4.33 13.54 11.10
CA GLN A 130 -4.81 14.59 10.20
C GLN A 130 -6.16 14.25 9.54
N VAL A 131 -6.38 12.97 9.21
CA VAL A 131 -7.69 12.49 8.73
C VAL A 131 -8.75 12.69 9.80
N LEU A 132 -8.50 12.21 11.02
CA LEU A 132 -9.44 12.38 12.13
C LEU A 132 -9.71 13.86 12.43
N TYR A 133 -8.67 14.71 12.44
CA TYR A 133 -8.79 16.15 12.63
C TYR A 133 -9.65 16.81 11.54
N THR A 134 -9.47 16.42 10.28
CA THR A 134 -10.19 17.02 9.13
C THR A 134 -11.65 16.60 9.07
N LEU A 135 -11.95 15.40 9.57
CA LEU A 135 -13.30 14.85 9.58
C LEU A 135 -14.07 15.17 10.87
N GLN A 136 -13.39 15.61 11.95
CA GLN A 136 -14.04 15.93 13.21
C GLN A 136 -15.10 17.04 13.05
N GLY A 137 -16.21 16.92 13.78
CA GLY A 137 -17.24 17.96 13.89
C GLY A 137 -18.24 18.04 12.74
N VAL A 138 -18.09 17.22 11.71
CA VAL A 138 -18.93 17.29 10.50
C VAL A 138 -19.33 15.92 9.97
N ASP A 139 -18.82 14.84 10.58
CA ASP A 139 -19.09 13.49 10.10
C ASP A 139 -19.66 12.56 11.18
N PRO A 140 -20.91 12.07 11.04
CA PRO A 140 -21.45 11.06 11.94
C PRO A 140 -20.76 9.69 11.79
N GLU A 141 -20.13 9.41 10.65
CA GLU A 141 -19.41 8.16 10.35
C GLU A 141 -18.07 8.07 11.09
N LEU A 142 -17.57 9.19 11.63
CA LEU A 142 -16.40 9.20 12.52
C LEU A 142 -16.60 8.34 13.79
N LYS A 143 -17.85 7.97 14.11
CA LYS A 143 -18.20 7.03 15.19
C LYS A 143 -17.80 5.59 14.89
N GLU A 144 -17.65 5.23 13.61
CA GLU A 144 -17.20 3.90 13.21
C GLU A 144 -15.68 3.75 13.30
N PHE A 145 -14.96 4.86 13.47
CA PHE A 145 -13.51 4.83 13.72
C PHE A 145 -13.23 4.31 15.13
N PRO A 146 -12.22 3.44 15.30
CA PRO A 146 -11.79 2.97 16.61
C PRO A 146 -11.50 4.10 17.61
N GLY A 147 -11.92 3.87 18.85
CA GLY A 147 -11.80 4.83 19.96
C GLY A 147 -13.07 5.65 20.19
N THR A 148 -13.04 6.52 21.19
CA THR A 148 -14.18 7.39 21.54
C THR A 148 -13.86 8.86 21.25
N PRO A 149 -14.87 9.72 21.04
CA PRO A 149 -14.67 11.15 20.83
C PRO A 149 -13.98 11.88 21.99
N GLU A 150 -13.96 11.29 23.19
CA GLU A 150 -13.32 11.84 24.39
C GLU A 150 -11.81 11.60 24.41
N GLU A 151 -11.32 10.62 23.64
CA GLU A 151 -9.90 10.33 23.51
C GLU A 151 -9.20 11.35 22.61
N SER A 152 -7.91 11.58 22.88
CA SER A 152 -7.09 12.42 22.00
C SER A 152 -7.03 11.85 20.58
N LEU A 153 -6.88 12.74 19.58
CA LEU A 153 -6.75 12.33 18.19
C LEU A 153 -5.59 11.35 17.99
N SER A 154 -4.49 11.54 18.71
CA SER A 154 -3.33 10.63 18.68
C SER A 154 -3.65 9.23 19.20
N ALA A 155 -4.41 9.11 20.31
CA ALA A 155 -4.83 7.82 20.84
C ALA A 155 -5.79 7.10 19.88
N ARG A 156 -6.74 7.83 19.30
CA ARG A 156 -7.64 7.30 18.27
C ARG A 156 -6.89 6.89 17.00
N ALA A 157 -5.92 7.69 16.56
CA ALA A 157 -5.06 7.38 15.44
C ALA A 157 -4.26 6.08 15.69
N ALA A 158 -3.73 5.89 16.90
CA ALA A 158 -3.08 4.63 17.28
C ALA A 158 -4.02 3.43 17.19
N LYS A 159 -5.26 3.54 17.71
CA LYS A 159 -6.27 2.48 17.58
C LYS A 159 -6.66 2.22 16.12
N LEU A 160 -6.78 3.27 15.31
CA LEU A 160 -7.05 3.14 13.89
C LEU A 160 -5.90 2.45 13.16
N ARG A 161 -4.64 2.74 13.53
CA ARG A 161 -3.47 2.03 12.96
C ARG A 161 -3.54 0.54 13.26
N GLN A 162 -3.78 0.17 14.52
CA GLN A 162 -3.94 -1.24 14.91
C GLN A 162 -5.07 -1.91 14.13
N TYR A 163 -6.24 -1.26 14.08
CA TYR A 163 -7.38 -1.75 13.30
C TYR A 163 -7.03 -2.00 11.84
N LEU A 164 -6.36 -1.05 11.18
CA LEU A 164 -5.93 -1.22 9.78
C LEU A 164 -4.95 -2.39 9.63
N GLY A 165 -4.01 -2.56 10.56
CA GLY A 165 -3.12 -3.72 10.58
C GLY A 165 -3.87 -5.05 10.71
N ASP A 166 -4.79 -5.15 11.66
CA ASP A 166 -5.62 -6.35 11.87
C ASP A 166 -6.51 -6.64 10.66
N GLN A 167 -7.06 -5.60 10.05
CA GLN A 167 -7.85 -5.70 8.83
C GLN A 167 -7.02 -6.31 7.70
N VAL A 168 -5.83 -5.76 7.40
CA VAL A 168 -4.96 -6.33 6.35
C VAL A 168 -4.55 -7.76 6.69
N GLU A 169 -4.31 -8.09 7.96
CA GLU A 169 -3.99 -9.46 8.39
C GLU A 169 -5.14 -10.44 8.08
N VAL A 170 -6.39 -10.05 8.35
CA VAL A 170 -7.58 -10.88 8.10
C VAL A 170 -7.83 -11.12 6.61
N PHE A 171 -7.69 -10.09 5.77
CA PHE A 171 -8.00 -10.19 4.34
C PHE A 171 -6.78 -10.16 3.42
N LYS A 172 -5.59 -10.44 3.95
CA LYS A 172 -4.31 -10.29 3.25
C LYS A 172 -4.31 -10.95 1.87
N ALA A 173 -4.83 -12.18 1.78
CA ALA A 173 -4.88 -12.93 0.53
C ALA A 173 -5.77 -12.24 -0.53
N ALA A 174 -6.98 -11.83 -0.16
CA ALA A 174 -7.89 -11.15 -1.08
C ALA A 174 -7.36 -9.77 -1.50
N PHE A 175 -6.74 -9.04 -0.58
CA PHE A 175 -6.18 -7.71 -0.86
C PHE A 175 -4.89 -7.79 -1.70
N LEU A 176 -4.06 -8.82 -1.50
CA LEU A 176 -2.93 -9.10 -2.37
C LEU A 176 -3.39 -9.35 -3.80
N GLU A 177 -4.41 -10.20 -4.00
CA GLU A 177 -4.93 -10.49 -5.33
C GLU A 177 -5.51 -9.24 -5.99
N GLU A 178 -6.29 -8.43 -5.27
CA GLU A 178 -6.81 -7.14 -5.75
C GLU A 178 -5.68 -6.21 -6.24
N ARG A 179 -4.62 -6.05 -5.45
CA ARG A 179 -3.46 -5.23 -5.81
C ARG A 179 -2.66 -5.81 -6.96
N TYR A 180 -2.53 -7.13 -7.02
CA TYR A 180 -1.86 -7.82 -8.12
C TYR A 180 -2.62 -7.62 -9.44
N GLN A 181 -3.95 -7.71 -9.42
CA GLN A 181 -4.79 -7.45 -10.60
C GLN A 181 -4.69 -5.98 -11.04
N ALA A 182 -4.71 -5.03 -10.11
CA ALA A 182 -4.53 -3.61 -10.40
C ALA A 182 -3.16 -3.32 -11.04
N LEU A 183 -2.08 -3.92 -10.51
CA LEU A 183 -0.73 -3.79 -11.06
C LEU A 183 -0.63 -4.37 -12.48
N THR A 184 -1.23 -5.55 -12.69
CA THR A 184 -1.22 -6.22 -14.00
C THR A 184 -2.06 -5.50 -15.04
N ALA A 185 -3.19 -4.90 -14.64
CA ALA A 185 -4.00 -4.05 -15.51
C ALA A 185 -3.27 -2.77 -15.92
N ALA A 186 -2.51 -2.16 -14.99
CA ALA A 186 -1.73 -0.96 -15.25
C ALA A 186 -0.52 -1.21 -16.17
N ASP A 187 0.10 -2.39 -16.10
CA ASP A 187 1.21 -2.80 -16.98
C ASP A 187 0.77 -3.08 -18.43
N GLY A 188 -0.54 -3.05 -18.72
CA GLY A 188 -1.09 -3.40 -20.02
C GLY A 188 -1.33 -4.91 -20.11
N SER A 189 -2.60 -5.26 -20.28
CA SER A 189 -3.14 -6.61 -20.40
C SER A 189 -2.24 -7.60 -21.15
N LEU A 190 -2.00 -8.79 -20.54
CA LEU A 190 -1.57 -10.00 -21.24
C LEU A 190 -2.71 -10.57 -22.12
N GLU A 191 -3.44 -9.71 -22.84
CA GLU A 191 -4.43 -10.08 -23.87
C GLU A 191 -3.68 -10.51 -25.14
N GLY A 192 -3.02 -11.65 -25.03
CA GLY A 192 -2.21 -12.22 -26.10
C GLY A 192 -2.03 -13.73 -25.95
N TYR A 193 -2.93 -14.44 -25.28
CA TYR A 193 -2.90 -15.90 -25.27
C TYR A 193 -3.74 -16.49 -26.41
N PRO A 194 -3.14 -17.16 -27.41
CA PRO A 194 -3.90 -18.05 -28.27
C PRO A 194 -4.45 -19.20 -27.42
N LYS A 195 -5.73 -19.51 -27.59
CA LYS A 195 -6.35 -20.70 -26.99
C LYS A 195 -5.55 -21.93 -27.41
N LEU A 196 -5.11 -22.71 -26.43
CA LEU A 196 -4.51 -24.03 -26.67
C LEU A 196 -5.51 -24.87 -27.49
N PRO A 197 -5.10 -25.48 -28.62
CA PRO A 197 -5.97 -26.41 -29.32
C PRO A 197 -6.21 -27.62 -28.40
N ALA A 198 -7.48 -27.96 -28.21
CA ALA A 198 -7.88 -29.20 -27.59
C ALA A 198 -7.30 -30.37 -28.39
N ARG A 199 -6.75 -31.36 -27.68
CA ARG A 199 -6.35 -32.64 -28.24
C ARG A 199 -7.05 -33.75 -27.50
#